data_AF-A0A972UQN7-F1
#
_entry.id   AF-A0A972UQN7-F1
#
_cell.length_a   1.000
_cell.length_b   1.000
_cell.length_c   1.000
_cell.angle_alpha   90.00
_cell.angle_beta   90.00
_cell.angle_gamma   90.00
#
_symmetry.space_group_name_H-M   'P 1'
#
loop_
_entity.id
_entity.type
_entity.pdbx_description
1 polymer ?
#
loop_
_entity_poly.entity_id
_entity_poly.type
_entity_poly.pdbx_seq_one_letter_code
_entity_poly.pdbx_strand_id
1 'polypeptide(L)'
;MNEEEGDARETALSPIVKTVRPVLAATMTLGSLAWAADLYRAAGMSLYTEQFMAAMLALAICLVYLHFPAKRGEKRTNLPWYDAVFAALGFANGAYVAIVYPDLIDRLIGIA
;
A
#
# COMPACT_ATOMS: atom_id res chain seq x y z
N MET A 1 20.91 -8.04 44.36
CA MET A 1 19.54 -8.56 44.15
C MET A 1 18.74 -7.40 43.57
N ASN A 2 18.28 -7.57 42.33
CA ASN A 2 17.47 -6.67 41.50
C ASN A 2 18.21 -5.65 40.62
N GLU A 3 18.96 -6.13 39.62
CA GLU A 3 19.46 -5.29 38.51
C GLU A 3 19.24 -5.91 37.10
N GLU A 4 18.49 -7.01 36.95
CA GLU A 4 18.34 -7.72 35.65
C GLU A 4 16.94 -7.67 35.00
N GLU A 5 16.01 -6.83 35.46
CA GLU A 5 14.64 -6.75 34.87
C GLU A 5 14.43 -5.60 33.87
N GLY A 6 15.49 -4.87 33.51
CA GLY A 6 15.40 -3.59 32.80
C GLY A 6 15.48 -3.59 31.28
N ASP A 7 15.80 -4.72 30.62
CA ASP A 7 16.29 -4.68 29.21
C ASP A 7 15.52 -5.58 28.22
N ALA A 8 14.61 -6.45 28.67
CA ALA A 8 13.90 -7.37 27.77
C ALA A 8 12.70 -6.75 27.02
N ARG A 9 12.45 -5.44 27.18
CA ARG A 9 11.38 -4.68 26.50
C ARG A 9 11.90 -3.80 25.37
N GLU A 10 13.08 -4.10 24.83
CA GLU A 10 13.64 -3.41 23.68
C GLU A 10 12.85 -3.74 22.39
N THR A 11 11.66 -3.13 22.29
CA THR A 11 11.14 -2.52 21.06
C THR A 11 11.11 -3.39 19.81
N ALA A 12 10.46 -4.56 19.91
CA ALA A 12 10.09 -5.34 18.75
C ALA A 12 9.00 -4.60 17.93
N LEU A 13 9.37 -4.04 16.77
CA LEU A 13 8.42 -3.63 15.74
C LEU A 13 7.36 -4.71 15.56
N SER A 14 6.08 -4.33 15.60
CA SER A 14 4.94 -5.24 15.47
C SER A 14 5.17 -6.22 14.30
N PRO A 15 5.03 -7.54 14.51
CA PRO A 15 5.29 -8.56 13.47
C PRO A 15 4.55 -8.26 12.16
N ILE A 16 3.35 -7.69 12.27
CA ILE A 16 2.51 -7.28 11.15
C ILE A 16 3.25 -6.30 10.24
N VAL A 17 3.94 -5.30 10.79
CA VAL A 17 4.65 -4.28 10.01
C VAL A 17 5.85 -4.87 9.26
N LYS A 18 6.53 -5.85 9.87
CA LYS A 18 7.66 -6.56 9.27
C LYS A 18 7.24 -7.41 8.06
N THR A 19 6.00 -7.89 8.04
CA THR A 19 5.47 -8.69 6.92
C THR A 19 4.72 -7.83 5.89
N VAL A 20 3.89 -6.88 6.32
CA VAL A 20 3.04 -6.09 5.42
C VAL A 20 3.86 -5.16 4.53
N ARG A 21 4.91 -4.51 5.06
CA ARG A 21 5.77 -3.62 4.26
C ARG A 21 6.41 -4.32 3.04
N PRO A 22 7.14 -5.44 3.20
CA PRO A 22 7.74 -6.12 2.06
C PRO A 22 6.69 -6.72 1.13
N VAL A 23 5.56 -7.22 1.65
CA VAL A 23 4.46 -7.72 0.80
C VAL A 23 3.92 -6.61 -0.10
N LEU A 24 3.60 -5.43 0.45
CA LEU A 24 3.13 -4.29 -0.34
C LEU A 24 4.15 -3.86 -1.41
N ALA A 25 5.43 -3.74 -1.03
CA ALA A 25 6.49 -3.37 -1.96
C ALA A 25 6.69 -4.41 -3.07
N ALA A 26 6.63 -5.70 -2.73
CA ALA A 26 6.71 -6.79 -3.68
C ALA A 26 5.50 -6.79 -4.62
N THR A 27 4.28 -6.64 -4.12
CA THR A 27 3.07 -6.55 -4.94
C THR A 27 3.13 -5.38 -5.91
N MET A 28 3.59 -4.20 -5.47
CA MET A 28 3.72 -3.02 -6.33
C MET A 28 4.77 -3.24 -7.43
N THR A 29 5.90 -3.84 -7.08
CA THR A 29 6.99 -4.15 -8.03
C THR A 29 6.56 -5.21 -9.04
N LEU A 30 5.99 -6.32 -8.58
CA LEU A 30 5.50 -7.40 -9.44
C LEU A 30 4.34 -6.93 -10.32
N GLY A 31 3.44 -6.09 -9.79
CA GLY A 31 2.37 -5.47 -10.56
C GLY A 31 2.91 -4.59 -11.69
N SER A 32 3.93 -3.77 -11.40
CA SER A 32 4.59 -2.92 -12.41
C SER A 32 5.30 -3.75 -13.49
N LEU A 33 5.95 -4.84 -13.09
CA LEU A 33 6.59 -5.76 -14.02
C LEU A 33 5.56 -6.49 -14.90
N ALA A 34 4.47 -6.98 -14.30
CA ALA A 34 3.39 -7.64 -15.02
C ALA A 34 2.72 -6.69 -16.03
N TRP A 35 2.56 -5.41 -15.67
CA TRP A 35 2.07 -4.38 -16.58
C TRP A 35 3.04 -4.14 -17.75
N ALA A 36 4.34 -4.00 -17.46
CA ALA A 36 5.38 -3.78 -18.47
C ALA A 36 5.56 -4.98 -19.41
N ALA A 37 5.29 -6.19 -18.93
CA ALA A 37 5.30 -7.42 -19.71
C ALA A 37 3.98 -7.70 -20.45
N ASP A 38 3.03 -6.74 -20.45
CA ASP A 38 1.72 -6.88 -21.09
C ASP A 38 0.89 -8.08 -20.57
N LEU A 39 1.18 -8.58 -19.38
CA LEU A 39 0.63 -9.85 -18.89
C LEU A 39 -0.89 -9.80 -18.72
N TYR A 40 -1.43 -8.61 -18.41
CA TYR A 40 -2.88 -8.41 -18.33
C TYR A 40 -3.57 -8.59 -19.68
N ARG A 41 -2.95 -8.14 -20.77
CA ARG A 41 -3.46 -8.36 -22.14
C ARG A 41 -3.38 -9.84 -22.50
N ALA A 42 -2.27 -10.50 -22.15
CA ALA A 42 -2.12 -11.95 -22.36
C ALA A 42 -3.19 -12.77 -21.61
N ALA A 43 -3.65 -12.27 -20.46
CA ALA A 43 -4.75 -12.86 -19.69
C ALA A 43 -6.16 -12.49 -20.24
N GLY A 44 -6.26 -11.78 -21.37
CA GLY A 44 -7.53 -11.36 -21.96
C GLY A 44 -8.22 -10.20 -21.22
N MET A 45 -7.54 -9.55 -20.28
CA MET A 45 -8.08 -8.39 -19.56
C MET A 45 -7.83 -7.10 -20.33
N SER A 46 -8.85 -6.24 -20.41
CA SER A 46 -8.75 -4.88 -20.93
C SER A 46 -8.77 -3.89 -19.77
N LEU A 47 -7.61 -3.70 -19.14
CA LEU A 47 -7.48 -2.75 -18.03
C LEU A 47 -7.15 -1.35 -18.58
N TYR A 48 -7.84 -0.35 -18.05
CA TYR A 48 -7.47 1.04 -18.28
C TYR A 48 -6.15 1.37 -17.59
N THR A 49 -5.37 2.24 -18.21
CA THR A 49 -4.10 2.69 -17.62
C THR A 49 -4.34 3.41 -16.30
N GLU A 50 -5.39 4.21 -16.21
CA GLU A 50 -5.74 4.99 -15.03
C GLU A 50 -6.23 4.10 -13.88
N GLN A 51 -6.95 3.01 -14.19
CA GLN A 51 -7.31 1.99 -13.22
C GLN A 51 -6.06 1.36 -12.57
N PHE A 52 -5.07 1.01 -13.39
CA PHE A 52 -3.82 0.45 -12.89
C PHE A 52 -3.02 1.47 -12.08
N MET A 53 -2.92 2.71 -12.56
CA MET A 53 -2.22 3.79 -11.85
C MET A 53 -2.88 4.11 -10.50
N ALA A 54 -4.20 4.09 -10.42
CA ALA A 54 -4.93 4.25 -9.16
C ALA A 54 -4.62 3.12 -8.17
N ALA A 55 -4.53 1.87 -8.64
CA ALA A 55 -4.14 0.73 -7.81
C ALA A 55 -2.69 0.85 -7.32
N MET A 56 -1.76 1.26 -8.20
CA MET A 56 -0.36 1.49 -7.81
C MET A 56 -0.24 2.63 -6.80
N LEU A 57 -1.01 3.71 -6.97
CA LEU A 57 -1.06 4.82 -6.03
C LEU A 57 -1.61 4.39 -4.66
N ALA A 58 -2.65 3.55 -4.63
CA ALA A 58 -3.19 2.99 -3.38
C ALA A 58 -2.11 2.23 -2.60
N LEU A 59 -1.37 1.35 -3.27
CA LEU A 59 -0.26 0.59 -2.68
C LEU A 59 0.86 1.52 -2.20
N ALA A 60 1.23 2.51 -3.01
CA ALA A 60 2.29 3.46 -2.69
C ALA A 60 1.94 4.29 -1.44
N ILE A 61 0.73 4.86 -1.36
CA ILE A 61 0.30 5.65 -0.20
C ILE A 61 0.29 4.79 1.06
N CYS A 62 -0.26 3.59 0.99
CA CYS A 62 -0.24 2.64 2.10
C CYS A 62 1.19 2.35 2.56
N LEU A 63 2.08 2.05 1.62
CA LEU A 63 3.49 1.77 1.90
C LEU A 63 4.21 2.99 2.51
N VAL A 64 3.91 4.21 2.07
CA VAL A 64 4.52 5.44 2.59
C VAL A 64 4.22 5.62 4.08
N TYR A 65 2.96 5.55 4.47
CA TYR A 65 2.55 5.68 5.88
C TYR A 65 3.10 4.54 6.74
N LEU A 66 3.18 3.34 6.17
CA LEU A 66 3.75 2.20 6.89
C LEU A 66 5.26 2.29 7.00
N HIS A 67 5.99 2.79 6.00
CA HIS A 67 7.45 2.72 5.90
C HIS A 67 8.17 3.93 6.51
N PHE A 68 7.71 5.14 6.22
CA PHE A 68 8.41 6.37 6.60
C PHE A 68 7.89 6.94 7.93
N PRO A 69 8.79 7.42 8.82
CA PRO A 69 8.37 8.14 10.00
C PRO A 69 7.87 9.55 9.65
N ALA A 70 6.87 10.04 10.39
CA ALA A 70 6.35 11.40 10.20
C ALA A 70 7.41 12.50 10.41
N LYS A 71 8.38 12.26 11.31
CA LYS A 71 9.54 13.13 11.52
C LYS A 71 10.82 12.44 11.02
N ARG A 72 11.61 13.18 10.25
CA ARG A 72 12.89 12.70 9.72
C ARG A 72 13.88 12.49 10.86
N GLY A 73 14.51 11.32 10.91
CA GLY A 73 15.52 10.95 11.92
C GLY A 73 14.97 10.28 13.18
N GLU A 74 13.65 10.14 13.31
CA GLU A 74 13.04 9.42 14.43
C GLU A 74 13.16 7.90 14.23
N LYS A 75 13.85 7.22 15.13
CA LYS A 75 13.87 5.74 15.16
C LYS A 75 12.52 5.27 15.70
N ARG A 76 11.70 4.69 14.82
CA ARG A 76 10.40 4.13 15.22
C ARG A 76 10.52 2.69 15.65
N THR A 77 9.96 2.43 16.82
CA THR A 77 9.90 1.11 17.44
C THR A 77 8.51 0.49 17.33
N ASN A 78 7.48 1.30 17.06
CA ASN A 78 6.12 0.85 16.77
C ASN A 78 5.46 1.72 15.68
N LEU A 79 4.41 1.21 15.05
CA LEU A 79 3.58 1.94 14.09
C LEU A 79 2.54 2.78 14.86
N PRO A 80 2.54 4.12 14.70
CA PRO A 80 1.52 4.95 15.31
C PRO A 80 0.13 4.66 14.73
N TRP A 81 -0.91 4.73 15.56
CA TRP A 81 -2.28 4.46 15.16
C TRP A 81 -2.75 5.37 14.02
N TYR A 82 -2.31 6.64 14.00
CA TYR A 82 -2.69 7.59 12.97
C TYR A 82 -2.13 7.20 11.60
N ASP A 83 -0.89 6.69 11.54
CA ASP A 83 -0.31 6.20 10.30
C ASP A 83 -1.04 4.96 9.78
N ALA A 84 -1.49 4.08 10.67
CA ALA A 84 -2.32 2.93 10.29
C ALA A 84 -3.68 3.38 9.71
N VAL A 85 -4.33 4.38 10.32
CA VAL A 85 -5.59 4.95 9.82
C VAL A 85 -5.39 5.63 8.46
N PHE A 86 -4.38 6.47 8.32
CA PHE A 86 -4.11 7.15 7.05
C PHE A 86 -3.65 6.19 5.94
N ALA A 87 -2.89 5.13 6.28
CA ALA A 87 -2.55 4.07 5.35
C ALA A 87 -3.82 3.37 4.83
N ALA A 88 -4.73 2.99 5.73
CA ALA A 88 -5.97 2.31 5.37
C ALA A 88 -6.89 3.22 4.53
N LEU A 89 -7.07 4.48 4.92
CA LEU A 89 -7.89 5.44 4.18
C LEU A 89 -7.31 5.75 2.80
N GLY A 90 -6.00 5.97 2.72
CA GLY A 90 -5.31 6.22 1.45
C GLY A 90 -5.40 5.03 0.49
N PHE A 91 -5.20 3.82 1.03
CA PHE A 91 -5.38 2.58 0.27
C PHE A 91 -6.83 2.42 -0.21
N ALA A 92 -7.81 2.57 0.68
CA ALA A 92 -9.22 2.42 0.35
C ALA A 92 -9.67 3.42 -0.71
N ASN A 93 -9.21 4.67 -0.63
CA ASN A 93 -9.52 5.69 -1.63
C ASN A 93 -8.95 5.35 -3.02
N GLY A 94 -7.67 4.97 -3.09
CA GLY A 94 -7.06 4.59 -4.38
C GLY A 94 -7.66 3.29 -4.94
N ALA A 95 -7.95 2.31 -4.09
CA ALA A 95 -8.61 1.07 -4.49
C ALA A 95 -10.04 1.30 -4.98
N TYR A 96 -10.80 2.20 -4.34
CA TYR A 96 -12.12 2.62 -4.79
C TYR A 96 -12.05 3.19 -6.20
N VAL A 97 -11.13 4.13 -6.45
CA VAL A 97 -10.94 4.70 -7.79
C VAL A 97 -10.56 3.62 -8.80
N ALA A 98 -9.63 2.73 -8.46
CA ALA A 98 -9.22 1.65 -9.36
C ALA A 98 -10.38 0.71 -9.74
N ILE A 99 -11.30 0.44 -8.81
CA ILE A 99 -12.46 -0.44 -9.06
C ILE A 99 -13.54 0.27 -9.86
N VAL A 100 -13.83 1.53 -9.53
CA VAL A 100 -14.96 2.29 -10.09
C VAL A 100 -14.61 2.96 -11.41
N TYR A 101 -13.32 3.05 -11.78
CA TYR A 101 -12.87 3.71 -12.99
C TYR A 101 -13.54 3.25 -14.29
N PRO A 102 -13.75 1.94 -14.56
CA PRO A 102 -14.45 1.48 -15.76
C PRO A 102 -15.86 2.08 -15.87
N ASP A 103 -16.64 2.03 -14.78
CA ASP A 103 -17.99 2.59 -14.73
C ASP A 103 -17.98 4.12 -14.94
N LEU A 104 -16.96 4.82 -14.45
CA LEU A 104 -16.82 6.27 -14.67
C LEU A 104 -16.63 6.59 -16.14
N ILE A 105 -15.83 5.80 -16.86
CA ILE A 105 -15.61 5.96 -18.29
C ILE A 105 -16.88 5.64 -19.08
N ASP A 106 -17.59 4.58 -18.73
CA ASP A 106 -18.84 4.21 -19.41
C ASP A 106 -19.90 5.32 -19.27
N ARG A 107 -20.01 5.91 -18.06
CA ARG A 107 -20.89 7.06 -17.80
C ARG A 107 -20.44 8.33 -18.51
N LEU A 108 -19.13 8.56 -18.60
CA LEU A 108 -18.56 9.74 -19.28
C LEU A 108 -18.82 9.69 -20.80
N ILE A 109 -18.69 8.51 -21.41
CA ILE A 109 -18.88 8.29 -22.84
C ILE A 109 -20.37 8.18 -23.20
N GLY A 110 -21.23 7.89 -22.22
CA GLY A 110 -22.69 7.79 -22.41
C GLY A 110 -23.15 6.42 -22.91
N ILE A 111 -22.42 5.37 -22.55
CA ILE A 111 -22.68 3.96 -22.91
C ILE A 111 -23.16 3.12 -21.71
N ALA A 112 -23.50 3.78 -20.60
CA ALA A 112 -24.06 3.19 -19.38
C ALA A 112 -25.60 3.17 -19.37
#